data_AF-A0A1Y5F0P2-F1
#
_entry.id   AF-A0A1Y5F0P2-F1
#
_cell.length_a   1.000
_cell.length_b   1.000
_cell.length_c   1.000
_cell.angle_alpha   90.00
_cell.angle_beta   90.00
_cell.angle_gamma   90.00
#
_symmetry.space_group_name_H-M   'P 1'
#
loop_
_entity.id
_entity.type
_entity.pdbx_description
1 polymer ?
#
loop_
_entity_poly.entity_id
_entity_poly.type
_entity_poly.pdbx_seq_one_letter_code
_entity_poly.pdbx_strand_id
1 'polypeptide(L)' 'ESHIYCNERTFSSLEYADQLYSEVSAFIREKRNAVEEYPVYITDIDLPYEELAATSHAQLQTVHYLNYKQRIEEKLNV' A
#
# COMPACT_ATOMS: atom_id res chain seq x y z
N GLU A 1 0.67 -7.82 10.99
CA GLU A 1 -0.64 -7.62 10.34
C GLU A 1 -0.56 -6.36 9.51
N SER A 2 -1.11 -6.36 8.28
CA SER A 2 -0.98 -5.21 7.38
C SER A 2 -2.27 -4.41 7.36
N HIS A 3 -2.15 -3.10 7.57
CA HIS A 3 -3.26 -2.15 7.48
C HIS A 3 -3.01 -1.16 6.35
N ILE A 4 -4.05 -0.88 5.58
CA ILE A 4 -4.02 0.14 4.53
C ILE A 4 -5.11 1.17 4.85
N TYR A 5 -4.69 2.43 4.95
CA TYR A 5 -5.57 3.56 5.17
C TYR A 5 -5.83 4.24 3.83
N CYS A 6 -7.11 4.37 3.45
CA CYS A 6 -7.51 5.07 2.24
C CYS A 6 -8.69 5.97 2.56
N ASN A 7 -8.43 7.29 2.56
CA ASN A 7 -9.40 8.31 3.00
C ASN A 7 -9.94 7.97 4.40
N GLU A 8 -11.26 7.78 4.53
CA GLU A 8 -11.94 7.50 5.80
C GLU A 8 -12.07 6.00 6.11
N ARG A 9 -11.53 5.12 5.24
CA ARG A 9 -11.65 3.66 5.39
C ARG A 9 -10.31 3.02 5.70
N THR A 10 -10.34 2.08 6.63
CA THR A 10 -9.20 1.21 6.95
C THR A 10 -9.48 -0.18 6.43
N PHE A 11 -8.49 -0.79 5.78
CA PHE A 11 -8.51 -2.16 5.30
C PHE A 11 -7.47 -2.97 6.07
N SER A 12 -7.84 -4.15 6.54
CA SER A 12 -6.96 -5.03 7.31
C SER A 12 -6.75 -6.37 6.62
N SER A 13 -5.53 -6.89 6.66
CA SER A 13 -5.23 -8.26 6.22
C SER A 13 -6.03 -9.30 7.01
N LEU A 14 -6.50 -8.98 8.21
CA LEU A 14 -7.34 -9.87 9.02
C LEU A 14 -8.78 -9.98 8.48
N GLU A 15 -9.27 -8.92 7.82
CA GLU A 15 -10.62 -8.88 7.24
C GLU A 15 -10.64 -9.43 5.81
N TYR A 16 -9.65 -9.06 4.99
CA TYR A 16 -9.64 -9.36 3.56
C TYR A 16 -8.63 -10.44 3.13
N ALA A 17 -7.77 -10.92 4.05
CA ALA A 17 -6.74 -11.91 3.76
C ALA A 17 -5.96 -11.57 2.48
N ASP A 18 -5.97 -12.47 1.49
CA ASP A 18 -5.26 -12.32 0.22
C ASP A 18 -5.90 -11.29 -0.73
N GLN A 19 -7.14 -10.87 -0.47
CA GLN A 19 -7.88 -9.89 -1.28
C GLN A 19 -7.65 -8.44 -0.83
N LEU A 20 -6.82 -8.20 0.19
CA LEU A 20 -6.61 -6.87 0.75
C LEU A 20 -6.30 -5.81 -0.33
N TYR A 21 -5.37 -6.09 -1.24
CA TYR A 21 -4.95 -5.11 -2.25
C TYR A 21 -5.99 -4.92 -3.37
N SER A 22 -6.69 -5.99 -3.78
CA SER A 22 -7.74 -5.89 -4.79
C SER A 22 -8.94 -5.08 -4.29
N GLU A 23 -9.32 -5.26 -3.02
CA GLU A 23 -10.42 -4.53 -2.40
C GLU A 23 -10.10 -3.04 -2.24
N VAL A 24 -8.87 -2.70 -1.87
CA VAL A 24 -8.41 -1.30 -1.84
C VAL A 24 -8.44 -0.70 -3.26
N SER A 25 -7.93 -1.41 -4.26
CA SER A 25 -7.91 -0.94 -5.65
C SER A 25 -9.33 -0.70 -6.19
N ALA A 26 -10.25 -1.65 -5.95
CA ALA A 26 -11.65 -1.53 -6.31
C ALA A 26 -12.30 -0.30 -5.65
N PHE A 27 -12.10 -0.13 -4.34
CA PHE A 27 -12.62 1.04 -3.61
C PHE A 27 -12.10 2.36 -4.19
N ILE A 28 -10.82 2.45 -4.54
CA ILE A 28 -10.24 3.65 -5.15
C ILE A 28 -10.85 3.89 -6.53
N ARG A 29 -10.99 2.84 -7.35
CA ARG A 29 -11.56 2.93 -8.71
C ARG A 29 -13.03 3.37 -8.68
N GLU A 30 -13.83 2.94 -7.72
CA GLU A 30 -15.22 3.38 -7.54
C GLU A 30 -15.38 4.88 -7.26
N LYS A 31 -14.36 5.53 -6.68
CA LYS A 31 -14.37 6.99 -6.41
C LYS A 31 -14.00 7.83 -7.64
N ARG A 32 -13.61 7.20 -8.74
CA ARG A 32 -13.15 7.91 -9.94
C ARG A 32 -14.35 8.26 -10.82
N ASN A 33 -14.55 9.57 -11.04
CA ASN A 33 -15.58 10.05 -11.96
C ASN A 33 -15.23 9.79 -13.44
N ALA A 34 -13.94 9.68 -13.76
CA ALA A 34 -13.44 9.39 -15.09
C ALA A 34 -13.09 7.90 -15.22
N VAL A 35 -13.46 7.29 -16.35
CA VAL A 35 -13.15 5.89 -16.71
C VAL A 35 -11.71 5.74 -17.23
N GLU A 36 -10.84 6.70 -16.95
CA GLU A 36 -9.44 6.61 -17.36
C GLU A 36 -8.70 5.58 -16.50
N GLU A 37 -7.99 4.69 -17.16
CA GLU A 37 -7.18 3.67 -16.52
C GLU A 37 -5.84 4.31 -16.10
N TYR A 38 -5.77 4.74 -14.84
CA TYR A 38 -4.54 5.24 -14.24
C TYR A 38 -4.12 4.42 -13.02
N PRO A 39 -2.80 4.24 -12.77
CA PRO A 39 -2.33 3.47 -11.63
C PRO A 39 -2.71 4.11 -10.28
N VAL A 40 -2.90 3.26 -9.27
CA VAL A 40 -2.99 3.61 -7.86
C VAL A 40 -1.59 3.83 -7.31
N TYR A 41 -1.36 4.95 -6.64
CA TYR A 41 -0.10 5.26 -5.97
C TYR A 41 -0.30 5.46 -4.47
N ILE A 42 0.75 5.16 -3.71
CA ILE A 42 0.82 5.36 -2.26
C ILE A 42 1.43 6.73 -1.99
N THR A 43 0.76 7.54 -1.18
CA THR A 43 1.25 8.86 -0.79
C THR A 43 2.16 8.80 0.42
N ASP A 44 1.84 7.94 1.38
CA ASP A 44 2.50 7.87 2.68
C ASP A 44 2.73 6.43 3.11
N ILE A 45 3.86 6.18 3.78
CA ILE A 45 4.25 4.88 4.30
C ILE A 45 4.70 5.07 5.74
N ASP A 46 4.01 4.40 6.66
CA ASP A 46 4.40 4.29 8.06
C ASP A 46 4.58 2.82 8.40
N LEU A 47 5.84 2.42 8.56
CA LEU A 47 6.22 1.02 8.77
C LEU A 47 7.39 0.92 9.76
N PRO A 48 7.38 -0.14 10.59
CA PRO A 48 8.52 -0.49 11.40
C PRO A 48 9.69 -0.96 10.50
N TYR A 49 10.94 -0.78 10.95
CA TYR A 49 12.12 -1.04 10.12
C TYR A 49 12.26 -2.52 9.72
N GLU A 50 11.68 -3.43 10.50
CA GLU A 50 11.64 -4.86 10.22
C GLU A 50 10.90 -5.20 8.92
N GLU A 51 9.84 -4.45 8.59
CA GLU A 51 9.06 -4.61 7.35
C GLU A 51 9.82 -4.09 6.10
N LEU A 52 10.86 -3.29 6.32
CA LEU A 52 11.70 -2.68 5.29
C LEU A 52 13.02 -3.43 5.08
N ALA A 53 13.12 -4.67 5.60
CA ALA A 53 14.31 -5.51 5.56
C ALA A 53 15.57 -4.87 6.18
N ALA A 54 15.38 -3.94 7.12
CA ALA A 54 16.46 -3.33 7.87
C ALA A 54 16.54 -3.93 9.28
N THR A 55 17.75 -3.98 9.85
CA THR A 55 17.96 -4.50 11.23
C THR A 55 17.91 -3.41 12.29
N SER A 56 17.96 -2.14 11.88
CA SER A 56 17.84 -0.98 12.76
C SER A 56 17.45 0.27 11.98
N HIS A 57 16.92 1.27 12.68
CA HIS A 57 16.65 2.59 12.11
C HIS A 57 17.89 3.26 11.51
N ALA A 58 19.10 2.99 12.04
CA ALA A 58 20.34 3.59 11.53
C ALA A 58 20.73 3.10 10.12
N GLN A 59 20.26 1.91 9.73
CA GLN A 59 20.45 1.37 8.39
C GLN A 59 19.34 1.78 7.42
N LEU A 60 18.28 2.42 7.92
CA LEU A 60 17.16 2.82 7.11
C LEU A 60 17.55 3.96 6.18
N GLN A 61 17.19 3.80 4.91
CA GLN A 61 17.47 4.77 3.85
C GLN A 61 16.24 4.89 2.97
N THR A 62 16.10 6.03 2.30
CA THR A 62 14.96 6.31 1.40
C THR A 62 14.72 5.20 0.38
N VAL A 63 15.78 4.55 -0.11
CA VAL A 63 15.66 3.42 -1.06
C VAL A 63 14.83 2.25 -0.51
N HIS A 64 14.89 1.96 0.79
CA HIS A 64 14.10 0.89 1.40
C HIS A 64 12.60 1.21 1.32
N TYR A 65 12.23 2.46 1.59
CA TYR A 65 10.84 2.93 1.45
C TYR A 65 10.39 2.92 0.00
N LEU A 66 11.23 3.37 -0.95
CA LEU A 66 10.88 3.39 -2.37
C LEU A 66 10.68 1.98 -2.93
N ASN A 67 11.54 1.03 -2.55
CA ASN A 67 11.38 -0.37 -2.95
C ASN A 67 10.10 -0.98 -2.35
N TYR A 68 9.81 -0.70 -1.08
CA TYR A 68 8.57 -1.16 -0.46
C TYR A 68 7.34 -0.54 -1.13
N LYS A 69 7.38 0.78 -1.39
CA LYS A 69 6.33 1.52 -2.11
C LYS A 69 6.02 0.85 -3.44
N GLN A 70 7.05 0.62 -4.26
CA GLN A 70 6.91 -0.02 -5.57
C GLN A 70 6.25 -1.41 -5.45
N ARG A 71 6.73 -2.25 -4.52
CA ARG A 71 6.19 -3.59 -4.30
C ARG A 71 4.69 -3.58 -3.95
N ILE A 72 4.24 -2.60 -3.17
CA ILE A 72 2.82 -2.50 -2.81
C ILE A 72 2.00 -1.91 -3.96
N GLU A 73 2.52 -0.92 -4.68
CA GLU A 73 1.87 -0.36 -5.86
C GLU A 73 1.67 -1.40 -6.97
N GLU A 74 2.63 -2.31 -7.16
CA GLU A 74 2.47 -3.46 -8.07
C GLU A 74 1.30 -4.37 -7.65
N LYS A 75 1.09 -4.59 -6.35
CA LYS A 75 -0.04 -5.38 -5.82
C LYS A 75 -1.38 -4.65 -5.92
N LEU A 76 -1.38 -3.31 -5.91
CA LEU A 76 -2.58 -2.49 -6.05
C LEU A 76 -3.03 -2.35 -7.52
N ASN A 77 -2.11 -2.53 -8.45
CA ASN A 77 -2.32 -2.31 -9.89
C ASN A 77 -2.29 -3.61 -10.71
N VAL A 78 -2.95 -4.66 -10.20
CA VAL A 78 -3.20 -5.92 -10.93
C VAL A 78 -4.45 -5.86 -11.80
#